data_AF-A0A537NNX2-F1
#
_entry.id   AF-A0A537NNX2-F1
#
_cell.length_a   1.000
_cell.length_b   1.000
_cell.length_c   1.000
_cell.angle_alpha   90.00
_cell.angle_beta   90.00
_cell.angle_gamma   90.00
#
_symmetry.space_group_name_H-M   'P 1'
#
loop_
_entity.id
_entity.type
_entity.pdbx_description
1 polymer ?
#
loop_
_entity_poly.entity_id
_entity_poly.type
_entity_poly.pdbx_seq_one_letter_code
_entity_poly.pdbx_strand_id
1 'polypeptide(L)'
;MSDSTAFNHISSEQNGSDAAVTRVLEICNKKGLHARASAKFVQTVEKFEADVKVKRGQEVVGGTSIMGLMMLAAGPGTCITVEATGPQASEVIDALAALVSGRFTEQE
;
A
#
# COMPACT_ATOMS: atom_id res chain seq x y z
N MET A 1 28.15 -13.43 -49.41
CA MET A 1 28.40 -13.85 -48.02
C MET A 1 28.32 -12.62 -47.14
N SER A 2 27.39 -12.65 -46.18
CA SER A 2 27.34 -11.91 -44.91
C SER A 2 27.45 -10.38 -44.91
N ASP A 3 26.66 -9.60 -44.19
CA ASP A 3 25.44 -9.87 -43.45
C ASP A 3 24.83 -8.53 -43.01
N SER A 4 23.55 -8.60 -42.71
CA SER A 4 22.71 -7.57 -42.11
C SER A 4 23.27 -6.97 -40.82
N THR A 5 23.17 -5.64 -40.64
CA THR A 5 22.79 -5.03 -39.35
C THR A 5 22.36 -3.58 -39.62
N ALA A 6 21.10 -3.31 -39.94
CA ALA A 6 20.01 -3.11 -39.00
C ALA A 6 20.19 -1.84 -38.14
N PHE A 7 19.29 -0.89 -38.42
CA PHE A 7 18.63 0.02 -37.47
C PHE A 7 19.08 -0.15 -36.01
N ASN A 8 19.57 0.93 -35.41
CA ASN A 8 19.24 1.19 -34.02
C ASN A 8 18.50 2.53 -33.93
N HIS A 9 17.19 2.35 -34.03
CA HIS A 9 16.14 3.09 -33.35
C HIS A 9 16.69 3.81 -32.10
N ILE A 10 16.55 5.13 -32.08
CA ILE A 10 16.54 5.89 -30.84
C ILE A 10 15.26 5.43 -30.13
N SER A 11 15.39 4.40 -29.29
CA SER A 11 14.33 4.00 -28.38
C SER A 11 14.10 5.18 -27.46
N SER A 12 13.01 5.91 -27.73
CA SER A 12 12.42 6.84 -26.79
C SER A 12 12.22 6.11 -25.46
N GLU A 13 12.99 6.45 -24.44
CA GLU A 13 12.67 6.12 -23.05
C GLU A 13 11.41 6.89 -22.67
N GLN A 14 10.25 6.31 -23.00
CA GLN A 14 8.99 6.60 -22.35
C GLN A 14 8.84 5.58 -21.22
N ASN A 15 9.59 5.76 -20.13
CA ASN A 15 9.29 5.03 -18.90
C ASN A 15 8.25 5.84 -18.13
N GLY A 16 6.97 5.63 -18.46
CA GLY A 16 5.85 6.20 -17.70
C GLY A 16 6.01 5.76 -16.25
N SER A 17 6.31 6.70 -15.36
CA SER A 17 6.61 6.40 -13.97
C SER A 17 5.34 5.97 -13.25
N ASP A 18 5.11 4.66 -13.19
CA ASP A 18 4.25 3.99 -12.21
C ASP A 18 4.95 4.02 -10.83
N ALA A 19 5.30 5.23 -10.39
CA ALA A 19 6.11 5.44 -9.19
C ALA A 19 5.28 5.08 -7.95
N ALA A 20 5.84 4.25 -7.09
CA ALA A 20 5.19 3.87 -5.85
C ALA A 20 4.92 5.10 -4.97
N VAL A 21 3.69 5.20 -4.46
CA VAL A 21 3.28 6.21 -3.48
C VAL A 21 3.45 5.60 -2.10
N THR A 22 4.24 6.24 -1.24
CA THR A 22 4.54 5.73 0.09
C THR A 22 4.16 6.73 1.17
N ARG A 23 3.52 6.25 2.24
CA ARG A 23 3.16 7.07 3.41
C ARG A 23 3.34 6.31 4.72
N VAL A 24 3.81 7.01 5.74
CA VAL A 24 3.85 6.49 7.12
C VAL A 24 2.56 6.88 7.84
N LEU A 25 1.87 5.90 8.41
CA LEU A 25 0.60 6.09 9.12
C LEU A 25 0.75 5.63 10.58
N GLU A 26 0.31 6.46 11.52
CA GLU A 26 0.28 6.12 12.94
C GLU A 26 -1.04 5.43 13.30
N ILE A 27 -0.95 4.29 13.99
CA ILE A 27 -2.12 3.53 14.43
C ILE A 27 -2.72 4.17 15.69
N CYS A 28 -3.85 4.84 15.54
CA CYS A 28 -4.47 5.65 16.60
C CYS A 28 -5.69 5.01 17.29
N ASN A 29 -6.16 3.84 16.85
CA ASN A 29 -7.27 3.13 17.51
C ASN A 29 -6.76 2.27 18.68
N LYS A 30 -7.62 2.04 19.68
CA LYS A 30 -7.22 1.43 20.97
C LYS A 30 -6.65 0.01 20.87
N LYS A 31 -7.02 -0.75 19.86
CA LYS A 31 -6.67 -2.18 19.73
C LYS A 31 -5.71 -2.47 18.56
N GLY A 32 -5.29 -1.43 17.84
CA GLY A 32 -4.41 -1.56 16.68
C GLY A 32 -5.03 -2.31 15.49
N LEU A 33 -4.21 -2.97 14.69
CA LEU A 33 -4.64 -3.80 13.55
C LEU A 33 -5.22 -5.17 13.98
N HIS A 34 -6.28 -5.15 14.80
CA HIS A 34 -7.07 -6.35 15.09
C HIS A 34 -8.05 -6.68 13.94
N ALA A 35 -8.73 -7.83 14.03
CA ALA A 35 -9.56 -8.37 12.95
C ALA A 35 -10.51 -7.37 12.25
N ARG A 36 -11.22 -6.52 13.02
CA ARG A 36 -12.16 -5.54 12.45
C ARG A 36 -11.45 -4.37 11.76
N ALA A 37 -10.40 -3.83 12.37
CA ALA A 37 -9.59 -2.76 11.78
C ALA A 37 -8.91 -3.27 10.49
N SER A 38 -8.32 -4.47 10.53
CA SER A 38 -7.72 -5.13 9.37
C SER A 38 -8.75 -5.41 8.27
N ALA A 39 -9.97 -5.86 8.61
CA ALA A 39 -11.03 -6.04 7.62
C ALA A 39 -11.42 -4.72 6.94
N LYS A 40 -11.55 -3.61 7.69
CA LYS A 40 -11.83 -2.28 7.11
C LYS A 40 -10.67 -1.79 6.23
N PHE A 41 -9.42 -2.07 6.61
CA PHE A 41 -8.25 -1.77 5.80
C PHE A 41 -8.32 -2.50 4.46
N VAL A 42 -8.50 -3.83 4.48
CA VAL A 42 -8.62 -4.66 3.26
C VAL A 42 -9.77 -4.21 2.39
N GLN A 43 -10.96 -4.01 2.97
CA GLN A 43 -12.14 -3.51 2.25
C GLN A 43 -11.92 -2.12 1.65
N THR A 44 -11.00 -1.32 2.21
CA THR A 44 -10.65 -0.02 1.63
C THR A 44 -9.71 -0.20 0.44
N VAL A 45 -8.68 -1.04 0.57
CA VAL A 45 -7.77 -1.37 -0.54
C VAL A 45 -8.51 -1.95 -1.74
N GLU A 46 -9.43 -2.90 -1.51
CA GLU A 46 -10.19 -3.60 -2.56
C GLU A 46 -11.10 -2.70 -3.40
N LYS A 47 -11.29 -1.42 -3.02
CA LYS A 47 -12.05 -0.44 -3.80
C LYS A 47 -11.24 0.23 -4.91
N PHE A 48 -9.93 0.01 -4.94
CA PHE A 48 -9.00 0.68 -5.84
C PHE A 48 -8.20 -0.31 -6.68
N GLU A 49 -7.89 0.09 -7.91
CA GLU A 49 -6.95 -0.58 -8.79
C GLU A 49 -5.51 -0.17 -8.41
N ALA A 50 -5.03 -0.77 -7.31
CA ALA A 50 -3.67 -0.57 -6.81
C ALA A 50 -3.17 -1.83 -6.06
N ASP A 51 -1.89 -2.16 -6.20
CA ASP A 51 -1.22 -3.10 -5.30
C ASP A 51 -0.74 -2.35 -4.06
N VAL A 52 -0.97 -2.92 -2.87
CA VAL A 52 -0.63 -2.27 -1.60
C VAL A 52 0.23 -3.21 -0.76
N LYS A 53 1.33 -2.68 -0.23
CA LYS A 53 2.18 -3.34 0.76
C LYS A 53 2.18 -2.55 2.06
N VAL A 54 2.16 -3.27 3.17
CA VAL A 54 2.20 -2.70 4.52
C VAL A 54 3.41 -3.26 5.25
N LYS A 55 4.22 -2.36 5.80
CA LYS A 55 5.47 -2.68 6.47
C LYS A 55 5.47 -2.17 7.90
N ARG A 56 6.03 -2.98 8.81
CA ARG A 56 6.40 -2.59 10.17
C ARG A 56 7.73 -3.23 10.54
N GLY A 57 8.76 -2.41 10.77
CA GLY A 57 10.11 -2.93 11.01
C GLY A 57 10.64 -3.71 9.80
N GLN A 58 10.90 -5.01 9.98
CA GLN A 58 11.36 -5.92 8.92
C GLN A 58 10.22 -6.69 8.24
N GLU A 59 9.03 -6.70 8.84
CA GLU A 59 7.88 -7.45 8.32
C GLU A 59 7.16 -6.65 7.23
N VAL A 60 6.80 -7.35 6.14
CA VAL A 60 6.05 -6.80 5.01
C VAL A 60 4.93 -7.77 4.66
N VAL A 61 3.72 -7.25 4.51
CA VAL A 61 2.52 -8.02 4.13
C VAL A 61 1.75 -7.31 3.03
N GLY A 62 0.93 -8.05 2.28
CA GLY A 62 0.00 -7.46 1.32
C GLY A 62 -1.16 -6.74 2.01
N GLY A 63 -1.58 -5.61 1.46
CA GLY A 63 -2.68 -4.77 1.97
C GLY A 63 -4.06 -5.42 1.89
N THR A 64 -4.19 -6.56 1.20
CA THR A 64 -5.41 -7.39 1.11
C THR A 64 -5.38 -8.62 2.03
N SER A 65 -4.26 -8.87 2.74
CA SER A 65 -4.15 -10.00 3.67
C SER A 65 -4.60 -9.61 5.07
N ILE A 66 -5.88 -9.89 5.41
CA ILE A 66 -6.42 -9.64 6.76
C ILE A 66 -5.53 -10.30 7.83
N MET A 67 -5.16 -11.57 7.62
CA MET A 67 -4.29 -12.30 8.54
C MET A 67 -2.89 -11.68 8.63
N GLY A 68 -2.30 -11.29 7.50
CA GLY A 68 -1.00 -10.63 7.48
C GLY A 68 -1.00 -9.32 8.28
N LEU A 69 -2.01 -8.49 8.07
CA LEU A 69 -2.19 -7.22 8.80
C LEU A 69 -2.35 -7.45 10.31
N MET A 70 -3.06 -8.49 10.72
CA MET A 70 -3.18 -8.86 12.13
C MET A 70 -1.85 -9.34 12.72
N MET A 71 -1.07 -10.11 11.95
CA MET A 71 0.22 -10.64 12.38
C MET A 71 1.31 -9.57 12.47
N LEU A 72 1.19 -8.46 11.74
CA LEU A 72 2.09 -7.30 11.90
C LEU A 72 2.10 -6.76 13.34
N ALA A 73 1.11 -7.10 14.18
CA ALA A 73 1.02 -6.69 15.58
C ALA A 73 1.20 -5.17 15.80
N ALA A 74 0.69 -4.36 14.86
CA ALA A 74 0.75 -2.91 14.91
C ALA A 74 -0.27 -2.39 15.94
N GLY A 75 0.20 -2.19 17.17
CA GLY A 75 -0.58 -1.65 18.29
C GLY A 75 -0.70 -0.12 18.26
N PRO A 76 -1.44 0.45 19.23
CA PRO A 76 -1.61 1.91 19.34
C PRO A 76 -0.28 2.65 19.45
N GLY A 77 -0.17 3.80 18.79
CA GLY A 77 1.05 4.64 18.77
C GLY A 77 2.21 4.07 17.96
N THR A 78 2.01 2.93 17.29
CA THR A 78 3.00 2.39 16.35
C THR A 78 2.75 2.94 14.95
N CYS A 79 3.84 3.10 14.18
CA CYS A 79 3.76 3.50 12.79
C CYS A 79 3.87 2.29 11.85
N ILE A 80 3.08 2.30 10.78
CA ILE A 80 3.23 1.42 9.63
C ILE A 80 3.63 2.24 8.41
N THR A 81 4.43 1.66 7.52
CA THR A 81 4.68 2.23 6.20
C THR A 81 3.76 1.54 5.21
N VAL A 82 2.95 2.31 4.50
CA VAL A 82 2.09 1.83 3.42
C VAL A 82 2.67 2.31 2.11
N GLU A 83 2.87 1.38 1.18
CA GLU A 83 3.33 1.62 -0.17
C GLU A 83 2.26 1.11 -1.14
N ALA A 84 1.95 1.91 -2.16
CA ALA A 84 1.00 1.55 -3.19
C ALA A 84 1.57 1.81 -4.59
N THR A 85 1.23 0.94 -5.54
CA THR A 85 1.58 1.07 -6.96
C THR A 85 0.36 0.82 -7.84
N GLY A 86 0.37 1.34 -9.06
CA GLY A 86 -0.72 1.19 -10.02
C GLY A 86 -1.59 2.46 -10.17
N PRO A 87 -2.61 2.40 -11.03
CA PRO A 87 -3.35 3.57 -11.49
C PRO A 87 -4.00 4.40 -10.39
N GLN A 88 -4.34 3.79 -9.25
CA GLN A 88 -5.01 4.46 -8.13
C GLN A 88 -4.17 4.48 -6.84
N ALA A 89 -2.83 4.43 -6.97
CA ALA A 89 -1.92 4.37 -5.84
C ALA A 89 -2.04 5.58 -4.88
N SER A 90 -2.23 6.78 -5.40
CA SER A 90 -2.37 7.97 -4.55
C SER A 90 -3.70 7.95 -3.80
N GLU A 91 -4.78 7.61 -4.50
CA GLU A 91 -6.14 7.57 -3.97
C GLU A 91 -6.29 6.54 -2.85
N VAL A 92 -5.71 5.35 -3.02
CA VAL A 92 -5.74 4.33 -1.95
C VAL A 92 -4.94 4.76 -0.73
N ILE A 93 -3.79 5.41 -0.91
CA ILE A 93 -2.97 5.94 0.20
C ILE A 93 -3.73 7.03 0.97
N ASP A 94 -4.41 7.94 0.27
CA ASP A 94 -5.22 8.98 0.90
C ASP A 94 -6.43 8.38 1.64
N ALA A 95 -7.11 7.40 1.05
CA ALA A 95 -8.22 6.70 1.69
C ALA A 95 -7.78 5.95 2.95
N LEU A 96 -6.64 5.28 2.91
CA LEU A 96 -6.07 4.59 4.07
C LEU A 96 -5.63 5.57 5.16
N ALA A 97 -5.03 6.71 4.78
CA ALA A 97 -4.68 7.75 5.74
C ALA A 97 -5.92 8.31 6.45
N ALA A 98 -7.00 8.55 5.70
CA ALA A 98 -8.28 8.98 6.26
C ALA A 98 -8.90 7.90 7.17
N LEU A 99 -8.85 6.62 6.78
CA LEU A 99 -9.35 5.52 7.58
C LEU A 99 -8.59 5.40 8.92
N VAL A 100 -7.26 5.45 8.87
CA VAL A 100 -6.40 5.30 10.05
C VAL A 100 -6.54 6.49 11.00
N SER A 101 -6.52 7.72 10.48
CA SER A 101 -6.74 8.93 11.29
C SER A 101 -8.17 9.01 11.85
N GLY A 102 -9.15 8.49 11.11
CA GLY A 102 -10.52 8.25 11.57
C GLY A 102 -10.67 7.05 12.52
N ARG A 103 -9.56 6.50 13.04
CA ARG A 103 -9.49 5.38 14.00
C ARG A 103 -10.28 4.15 13.54
N PHE A 104 -10.22 3.85 12.25
CA PHE A 104 -10.98 2.77 11.61
C PHE A 104 -12.49 2.85 11.90
N THR A 105 -13.03 4.06 12.08
CA THR A 105 -14.43 4.30 12.48
C THR A 105 -14.86 3.54 13.74
N GLU A 106 -13.95 3.42 14.71
CA GLU A 106 -14.21 2.84 16.02
C GLU A 106 -14.49 3.96 17.04
N GLN A 107 -15.54 3.80 17.84
CA GLN A 107 -15.97 4.81 18.82
C GLN A 107 -15.21 4.74 20.16
N GLU A 108 -14.20 3.87 20.27
CA GLU A 108 -13.46 3.65 21.51
C GLU A 108 -11.97 3.96 21.38
#